data_AF-A0A7W5KBT6-F1
#
_entry.id   AF-A0A7W5KBT6-F1
#
_cell.length_a   1.000
_cell.length_b   1.000
_cell.length_c   1.000
_cell.angle_alpha   90.00
_cell.angle_beta   90.00
_cell.angle_gamma   90.00
#
_symmetry.space_group_name_H-M   'P 1'
#
loop_
_entity.id
_entity.type
_entity.pdbx_description
1 polymer ?
#
loop_
_entity_poly.entity_id
_entity_poly.type
_entity_poly.pdbx_seq_one_letter_code
_entity_poly.pdbx_strand_id
1 'polypeptide(L)'
;MEHARICDGSWAPWDAAPEGAGGFAVGFESRLEDGSASICFVQLFLAGSFVVSERVIWRCNLERPRLARDVLVWMRDRREQWQLWGRLTALTGHERLLARAIKEVTESRSRSAEKLLRRRQKERGAREREKEISSYLVDDDQHYCVDMRRGGHKEGFFVMRFREKWERERFRDWWVQQRHRFGDFAAYVDENGAAALERMLLREMQDTEKRIKKAGLGAGGRRPLRFWRGDEL
;
A
#
# COMPACT_ATOMS: atom_id res chain seq x y z
N MET A 1 -19.78 45.34 -3.66
CA MET A 1 -19.62 43.88 -3.80
C MET A 1 -18.17 43.56 -3.50
N GLU A 2 -17.92 43.11 -2.27
CA GLU A 2 -16.59 42.79 -1.75
C GLU A 2 -16.07 41.51 -2.42
N HIS A 3 -14.98 41.65 -3.15
CA HIS A 3 -14.21 40.50 -3.63
C HIS A 3 -13.33 40.01 -2.48
N ALA A 4 -13.74 38.92 -1.83
CA ALA A 4 -12.91 38.21 -0.87
C ALA A 4 -11.71 37.57 -1.60
N ARG A 5 -10.63 38.33 -1.76
CA ARG A 5 -9.32 37.80 -2.12
C ARG A 5 -8.81 36.98 -0.94
N ILE A 6 -8.88 35.66 -1.05
CA ILE A 6 -8.08 34.77 -0.20
C ILE A 6 -6.64 34.86 -0.73
N CYS A 7 -5.95 35.92 -0.32
CA CYS A 7 -4.50 36.02 -0.42
C CYS A 7 -3.92 35.18 0.72
N ASP A 8 -3.61 33.92 0.45
CA ASP A 8 -2.84 33.10 1.37
C ASP A 8 -1.44 33.74 1.52
N GLY A 9 -1.17 34.21 2.74
CA GLY A 9 -0.16 35.22 3.07
C GLY A 9 1.27 34.69 3.10
N SER A 10 1.77 34.13 2.01
CA SER A 10 3.20 33.83 1.84
C SER A 10 3.75 34.51 0.58
N TRP A 11 3.76 35.84 0.60
CA TRP A 11 4.56 36.64 -0.32
C TRP A 11 5.99 36.68 0.20
N ALA A 12 6.85 35.82 -0.31
CA ALA A 12 8.28 36.07 -0.25
C ALA A 12 8.63 36.95 -1.47
N PRO A 13 8.98 38.24 -1.29
CA PRO A 13 9.50 39.05 -2.37
C PRO A 13 10.83 38.44 -2.82
N TRP A 14 10.86 37.88 -4.03
CA TRP A 14 12.12 37.47 -4.64
C TRP A 14 12.85 38.73 -5.09
N ASP A 15 14.03 38.92 -4.49
CA ASP A 15 14.92 40.07 -4.60
C ASP A 15 14.21 41.40 -4.35
N ALA A 16 14.12 41.77 -3.06
CA ALA A 16 13.96 43.15 -2.68
C ALA A 16 14.96 43.97 -3.50
N ALA A 17 14.44 44.85 -4.37
CA ALA A 17 15.25 45.89 -4.98
C ALA A 17 16.04 46.56 -3.84
N PRO A 18 17.36 46.72 -3.97
CA PRO A 18 18.18 47.29 -2.90
C PRO A 18 17.52 48.58 -2.40
N GLU A 19 17.28 48.64 -1.09
CA GLU A 19 16.65 49.79 -0.45
C GLU A 19 17.36 51.07 -0.90
N GLY A 20 16.65 51.92 -1.65
CA GLY A 20 17.17 53.18 -2.17
C GLY A 20 17.10 53.37 -3.69
N ALA A 21 16.80 52.33 -4.48
CA ALA A 21 16.51 52.50 -5.90
C ALA A 21 14.99 52.47 -6.14
N GLY A 22 14.43 53.53 -6.73
CA GLY A 22 13.07 53.53 -7.30
C GLY A 22 12.96 52.59 -8.50
N GLY A 23 13.22 51.30 -8.28
CA GLY A 23 13.30 50.27 -9.31
C GLY A 23 11.96 49.55 -9.49
N PHE A 24 11.54 49.41 -10.73
CA PHE A 24 10.43 48.54 -11.09
C PHE A 24 10.92 47.07 -11.12
N ALA A 25 10.16 46.17 -10.49
CA ALA A 25 10.41 44.72 -10.56
C ALA A 25 9.31 44.00 -11.35
N VAL A 26 9.61 42.81 -11.87
CA VAL A 26 8.67 41.99 -12.65
C VAL A 26 8.41 40.68 -11.92
N GLY A 27 7.18 40.49 -11.47
CA GLY A 27 6.68 39.23 -10.90
C GLY A 27 5.81 38.45 -11.88
N PHE A 28 5.47 37.21 -11.50
CA PHE A 28 4.54 36.37 -12.23
C PHE A 28 3.54 35.75 -11.26
N GLU A 29 2.33 35.49 -11.74
CA GLU A 29 1.28 34.83 -10.96
C GLU A 29 0.45 33.91 -11.85
N SER A 30 0.07 32.74 -11.35
CA SER A 30 -0.96 31.90 -11.95
C SER A 30 -2.23 31.91 -11.09
N ARG A 31 -3.39 32.11 -11.73
CA ARG A 31 -4.70 32.16 -11.07
C ARG A 31 -5.67 31.18 -11.71
N LEU A 32 -6.58 30.64 -10.90
CA LEU A 32 -7.80 30.01 -11.38
C LEU A 32 -8.86 31.10 -11.46
N GLU A 33 -9.63 31.17 -12.53
CA GLU A 33 -10.82 32.02 -12.52
C GLU A 33 -11.96 31.28 -11.83
N ASP A 34 -12.60 31.92 -10.84
CA ASP A 34 -13.54 31.28 -9.93
C ASP A 34 -14.64 30.49 -10.66
N GLY A 35 -14.88 29.26 -10.22
CA GLY A 35 -15.89 28.36 -10.80
C GLY A 35 -15.58 27.85 -12.21
N SER A 36 -14.54 28.36 -12.87
CA SER A 36 -14.21 28.01 -14.25
C SER A 36 -13.11 26.96 -14.34
N ALA A 37 -12.98 26.35 -15.51
CA ALA A 37 -11.82 25.55 -15.88
C ALA A 37 -10.72 26.40 -16.53
N SER A 38 -10.70 27.72 -16.26
CA SER A 38 -9.74 28.66 -16.82
C SER A 38 -8.54 28.86 -15.90
N ILE A 39 -7.35 28.85 -16.49
CA ILE A 39 -6.11 29.26 -15.85
C ILE A 39 -5.58 30.48 -16.59
N CYS A 40 -5.15 31.50 -15.86
CA CYS A 40 -4.40 32.61 -16.42
C CYS A 40 -2.99 32.68 -15.81
N PHE A 41 -2.04 33.11 -16.62
CA PHE A 41 -0.69 33.44 -16.18
C PHE A 41 -0.43 34.92 -16.47
N VAL A 42 -0.07 35.64 -15.42
CA VAL A 42 -0.07 37.10 -15.38
C VAL A 42 1.32 37.58 -15.02
N GLN A 43 1.79 38.60 -15.74
CA GLN A 43 2.98 39.36 -15.41
C GLN A 43 2.57 40.52 -14.50
N LEU A 44 3.26 40.69 -13.38
CA LEU A 44 3.04 41.77 -12.42
C LEU A 44 4.19 42.77 -12.53
N PHE A 45 3.87 44.07 -12.67
CA PHE A 45 4.85 45.15 -12.59
C PHE A 45 4.77 45.75 -11.19
N LEU A 46 5.87 45.68 -10.46
CA LEU A 46 5.95 46.02 -9.05
C LEU A 46 6.77 47.31 -8.85
N ALA A 47 6.36 48.15 -7.90
CA ALA A 47 7.17 49.24 -7.36
C ALA A 47 7.23 49.07 -5.84
N GLY A 48 8.39 48.63 -5.34
CA GLY A 48 8.49 48.13 -3.96
C GLY A 48 7.57 46.93 -3.74
N SER A 49 6.71 46.99 -2.74
CA SER A 49 5.74 45.94 -2.39
C SER A 49 4.39 46.04 -3.11
N PHE A 50 4.20 47.05 -3.97
CA PHE A 50 2.91 47.32 -4.61
C PHE A 50 2.90 46.86 -6.07
N VAL A 51 1.79 46.25 -6.50
CA VAL A 51 1.52 45.98 -7.92
C VAL A 51 1.01 47.26 -8.57
N VAL A 52 1.77 47.81 -9.51
CA VAL A 52 1.44 49.03 -10.26
C VAL A 52 0.60 48.72 -11.50
N SER A 53 0.89 47.61 -12.16
CA SER A 53 0.14 47.13 -13.32
C SER A 53 0.25 45.62 -13.44
N GLU A 54 -0.73 45.00 -14.08
CA GLU A 54 -0.67 43.59 -14.47
C GLU A 54 -0.90 43.43 -15.98
N ARG A 55 -0.31 42.39 -16.56
CA ARG A 55 -0.50 42.01 -17.96
C ARG A 55 -0.76 40.51 -18.03
N VAL A 56 -1.91 40.13 -18.58
CA VAL A 56 -2.19 38.72 -18.90
C VAL A 56 -1.25 38.28 -20.01
N ILE A 57 -0.38 37.32 -19.72
CA ILE A 57 0.54 36.73 -20.70
C ILE A 57 -0.24 35.72 -21.53
N TRP A 58 -1.05 34.90 -20.85
CA TRP A 58 -1.95 33.97 -21.50
C TRP A 58 -3.08 33.55 -20.57
N ARG A 59 -4.16 33.09 -21.19
CA ARG A 59 -5.33 32.48 -20.56
C ARG A 59 -5.71 31.24 -21.36
N CYS A 60 -6.01 30.15 -20.67
CA CYS A 60 -6.47 28.92 -21.29
C CYS A 60 -7.69 28.38 -20.55
N ASN A 61 -8.68 27.95 -21.31
CA ASN A 61 -9.82 27.19 -20.82
C ASN A 61 -9.57 25.70 -21.02
N LEU A 62 -9.56 24.95 -19.92
CA LEU A 62 -9.45 23.50 -19.94
C LEU A 62 -10.85 22.88 -19.92
N GLU A 63 -10.99 21.64 -20.39
CA GLU A 63 -12.31 20.98 -20.44
C GLU A 63 -12.85 20.63 -19.04
N ARG A 64 -11.95 20.48 -18.05
CA ARG A 64 -12.29 19.96 -16.72
C ARG A 64 -11.77 20.90 -15.63
N PRO A 65 -12.63 21.42 -14.73
CA PRO A 65 -12.20 22.27 -13.62
C PRO A 65 -11.14 21.60 -12.72
N ARG A 66 -11.25 20.28 -12.53
CA ARG A 66 -10.24 19.51 -11.78
C ARG A 66 -8.89 19.41 -12.48
N LEU A 67 -8.85 19.43 -13.82
CA LEU A 67 -7.57 19.46 -14.54
C LEU A 67 -6.93 20.84 -14.38
N ALA A 68 -7.75 21.90 -14.42
CA ALA A 68 -7.27 23.26 -14.23
C ALA A 68 -6.62 23.48 -12.85
N ARG A 69 -7.27 22.99 -11.79
CA ARG A 69 -6.70 23.02 -10.44
C ARG A 69 -5.36 22.28 -10.34
N ASP A 70 -5.27 21.09 -10.91
CA ASP A 70 -4.04 20.30 -10.83
C ASP A 70 -2.90 20.90 -11.65
N VAL A 71 -3.19 21.47 -12.83
CA VAL A 71 -2.20 22.22 -13.61
C VAL A 71 -1.74 23.45 -12.84
N LEU A 72 -2.66 24.16 -12.16
CA LEU A 72 -2.30 25.30 -11.31
C LEU A 72 -1.37 24.88 -10.16
N VAL A 73 -1.68 23.78 -9.47
CA VAL A 73 -0.81 23.21 -8.41
C VAL A 73 0.55 22.85 -8.99
N TRP A 74 0.59 22.12 -10.11
CA TRP A 74 1.83 21.74 -10.80
C TRP A 74 2.69 22.95 -11.16
N MET A 75 2.07 24.05 -11.61
CA MET A 75 2.75 25.31 -11.89
C MET A 75 3.27 25.96 -10.61
N ARG A 76 2.48 25.98 -9.53
CA ARG A 76 2.87 26.56 -8.24
C ARG A 76 4.02 25.81 -7.57
N ASP A 77 4.10 24.50 -7.74
CA ASP A 77 5.21 23.69 -7.24
C ASP A 77 6.53 23.96 -7.97
N ARG A 78 6.49 24.73 -9.07
CA ARG A 78 7.61 25.08 -9.95
C ARG A 78 7.75 26.60 -10.13
N ARG A 79 7.49 27.36 -9.06
CA ARG A 79 7.54 28.84 -9.06
C ARG A 79 8.87 29.39 -9.55
N GLU A 80 9.96 28.70 -9.28
CA GLU A 80 11.32 29.05 -9.74
C GLU A 80 11.44 29.10 -11.27
N GLN A 81 10.56 28.42 -12.00
CA GLN A 81 10.57 28.38 -13.46
C GLN A 81 9.68 29.46 -14.10
N TRP A 82 8.93 30.24 -13.32
CA TRP A 82 7.94 31.18 -13.83
C TRP A 82 8.55 32.29 -14.69
N GLN A 83 9.74 32.80 -14.34
CA GLN A 83 10.42 33.80 -15.17
C GLN A 83 10.78 33.25 -16.56
N LEU A 84 11.31 32.03 -16.59
CA LEU A 84 11.63 31.33 -17.84
C LEU A 84 10.36 31.09 -18.65
N TRP A 85 9.29 30.64 -18.02
CA TRP A 85 8.00 30.40 -18.68
C TRP A 85 7.40 31.69 -19.23
N GLY A 86 7.45 32.80 -18.49
CA GLY A 86 6.98 34.10 -18.98
C GLY A 86 7.72 34.54 -20.24
N ARG A 87 9.06 34.44 -20.24
CA ARG A 87 9.90 34.77 -21.40
C ARG A 87 9.63 33.84 -22.59
N LEU A 88 9.60 32.53 -22.36
CA LEU A 88 9.35 31.55 -23.42
C LEU A 88 7.96 31.71 -24.01
N THR A 89 6.95 31.96 -23.17
CA THR A 89 5.58 32.12 -23.63
C THR A 89 5.41 33.36 -24.52
N ALA A 90 6.12 34.46 -24.22
CA ALA A 90 6.14 35.64 -25.07
C ALA A 90 6.76 35.37 -26.46
N LEU A 91 7.69 34.42 -26.55
CA LEU A 91 8.39 34.08 -27.80
C LEU A 91 7.69 32.98 -28.62
N THR A 92 7.19 31.94 -27.96
CA THR A 92 6.72 30.71 -28.62
C THR A 92 5.24 30.42 -28.41
N GLY A 93 4.52 31.26 -27.66
CA GLY A 93 3.16 30.97 -27.22
C GLY A 93 3.10 29.98 -26.05
N HIS A 94 1.91 29.88 -25.45
CA HIS A 94 1.67 29.19 -24.18
C HIS A 94 1.35 27.68 -24.32
N GLU A 95 1.00 27.25 -25.54
CA GLU A 95 0.55 25.89 -25.85
C GLU A 95 1.52 24.80 -25.40
N ARG A 96 2.83 25.02 -25.61
CA ARG A 96 3.86 24.01 -25.25
C ARG A 96 3.98 23.81 -23.74
N LEU A 97 3.90 24.90 -22.97
CA LEU A 97 3.94 24.85 -21.52
C LEU A 97 2.71 24.12 -20.98
N LEU A 98 1.53 24.45 -21.51
CA LEU A 98 0.28 23.79 -21.14
C LEU A 98 0.27 22.32 -21.51
N ALA A 99 0.68 21.95 -22.72
CA ALA A 99 0.77 20.55 -23.14
C ALA A 99 1.68 19.74 -22.21
N ARG A 100 2.83 20.31 -21.83
CA ARG A 100 3.74 19.70 -20.86
C ARG A 100 3.09 19.55 -19.48
N ALA A 101 2.46 20.61 -18.97
CA ALA A 101 1.81 20.58 -17.66
C ALA A 101 0.69 19.54 -17.60
N ILE A 102 -0.18 19.51 -18.62
CA ILE A 102 -1.28 18.53 -18.75
C ILE A 102 -0.72 17.10 -18.80
N LYS A 103 0.34 16.87 -19.57
CA LYS A 103 0.99 15.55 -19.66
C LYS A 103 1.54 15.10 -18.31
N GLU A 104 2.32 15.93 -17.62
CA GLU A 104 2.90 15.57 -16.33
C GLU A 104 1.83 15.34 -15.25
N VAL A 105 0.77 16.16 -15.23
CA VAL A 105 -0.37 16.00 -14.32
C VAL A 105 -1.13 14.70 -14.58
N THR A 106 -1.42 14.38 -15.84
CA THR A 106 -2.14 13.16 -16.20
C THR A 106 -1.31 11.91 -15.89
N GLU A 107 -0.01 11.91 -16.20
CA GLU A 107 0.90 10.83 -15.81
C GLU A 107 1.01 10.64 -14.29
N SER A 108 1.10 11.74 -13.54
CA SER A 108 1.15 11.70 -12.07
C SER A 108 -0.13 11.10 -11.47
N ARG A 109 -1.30 11.45 -12.03
CA ARG A 109 -2.58 10.87 -11.64
C ARG A 109 -2.63 9.37 -11.94
N SER A 110 -2.24 8.95 -13.13
CA SER A 110 -2.22 7.54 -13.52
C SER A 110 -1.32 6.73 -12.58
N ARG A 111 -0.10 7.22 -12.30
CA ARG A 111 0.83 6.57 -11.35
C ARG A 111 0.25 6.50 -9.94
N SER A 112 -0.44 7.54 -9.49
CA SER A 112 -1.07 7.55 -8.16
C SER A 112 -2.26 6.59 -8.07
N ALA A 113 -3.07 6.50 -9.13
CA ALA A 113 -4.15 5.54 -9.24
C ALA A 113 -3.64 4.09 -9.25
N GLU A 114 -2.59 3.81 -10.03
CA GLU A 114 -1.92 2.50 -10.04
C GLU A 114 -1.35 2.13 -8.67
N LYS A 115 -0.69 3.07 -7.99
CA LYS A 115 -0.19 2.84 -6.61
C LYS A 115 -1.32 2.49 -5.65
N LEU A 116 -2.46 3.18 -5.73
CA LEU A 116 -3.64 2.89 -4.91
C LEU A 116 -4.22 1.52 -5.21
N LEU A 117 -4.35 1.16 -6.50
CA LEU A 117 -4.83 -0.16 -6.91
C LEU A 117 -3.90 -1.27 -6.43
N ARG A 118 -2.58 -1.12 -6.62
CA ARG A 118 -1.57 -2.07 -6.14
C ARG A 118 -1.60 -2.20 -4.63
N ARG A 119 -1.80 -1.10 -3.89
CA ARG A 119 -1.95 -1.12 -2.43
C ARG A 119 -3.20 -1.91 -2.04
N ARG A 120 -4.35 -1.65 -2.65
CA ARG A 120 -5.60 -2.39 -2.39
C ARG A 120 -5.47 -3.87 -2.71
N GLN A 121 -4.82 -4.24 -3.80
CA GLN A 121 -4.56 -5.65 -4.14
C GLN A 121 -3.65 -6.32 -3.12
N LYS A 122 -2.57 -5.65 -2.69
CA LYS A 122 -1.70 -6.15 -1.63
C LYS A 122 -2.46 -6.34 -0.31
N GLU A 123 -3.32 -5.38 0.07
CA GLU A 123 -4.14 -5.47 1.27
C GLU A 123 -5.15 -6.62 1.18
N ARG A 124 -5.79 -6.83 0.04
CA ARG A 124 -6.67 -8.00 -0.18
C ARG A 124 -5.92 -9.32 -0.07
N GLY A 125 -4.80 -9.46 -0.78
CA GLY A 125 -3.97 -10.67 -0.72
C GLY A 125 -3.31 -10.87 0.66
N ALA A 126 -3.10 -9.82 1.44
CA ALA A 126 -2.66 -9.94 2.84
C ALA A 126 -3.78 -10.49 3.73
N ARG A 127 -5.01 -9.97 3.59
CA ARG A 127 -6.20 -10.48 4.33
C ARG A 127 -6.54 -11.92 3.98
N GLU A 128 -6.38 -12.31 2.72
CA GLU A 128 -6.57 -13.71 2.31
C GLU A 128 -5.51 -14.61 2.93
N ARG A 129 -4.24 -14.21 2.89
CA ARG A 129 -3.16 -14.94 3.53
C ARG A 129 -3.30 -15.00 5.04
N GLU A 130 -3.81 -13.97 5.69
CA GLU A 130 -4.06 -13.97 7.14
C GLU A 130 -5.02 -15.08 7.58
N LYS A 131 -5.93 -15.52 6.69
CA LYS A 131 -6.83 -16.64 6.91
C LYS A 131 -6.21 -18.01 6.59
N GLU A 132 -5.11 -18.04 5.84
CA GLU A 132 -4.43 -19.28 5.50
C GLU A 132 -3.73 -19.83 6.74
N ILE A 133 -4.00 -21.08 7.10
CA ILE A 133 -3.33 -21.75 8.21
C ILE A 133 -2.36 -22.76 7.64
N SER A 134 -1.10 -22.62 8.02
CA SER A 134 0.00 -23.48 7.60
C SER A 134 0.59 -24.23 8.80
N SER A 135 1.13 -25.42 8.55
CA SER A 135 1.88 -26.17 9.55
C SER A 135 3.34 -26.33 9.14
N TYR A 136 4.22 -26.29 10.14
CA TYR A 136 5.66 -26.38 9.98
C TYR A 136 6.22 -27.41 10.95
N LEU A 137 7.29 -28.09 10.52
CA LEU A 137 8.15 -28.82 11.44
C LEU A 137 9.23 -27.85 11.91
N VAL A 138 9.35 -27.69 13.22
CA VAL A 138 10.35 -26.84 13.82
C VAL A 138 11.16 -27.70 14.76
N ASP A 139 12.45 -27.81 14.51
CA ASP A 139 13.38 -28.50 15.39
C ASP A 139 14.22 -27.44 16.10
N ASP A 140 14.19 -27.46 17.43
CA ASP A 140 15.15 -26.74 18.26
C ASP A 140 16.14 -27.75 18.89
N ASP A 141 17.20 -27.25 19.53
CA ASP A 141 18.26 -28.09 20.08
C ASP A 141 17.79 -29.08 21.17
N GLN A 142 16.57 -28.89 21.71
CA GLN A 142 16.02 -29.68 22.81
C GLN A 142 14.69 -30.38 22.49
N HIS A 143 13.99 -29.97 21.43
CA HIS A 143 12.63 -30.42 21.14
C HIS A 143 12.37 -30.54 19.64
N TYR A 144 11.57 -31.55 19.31
CA TYR A 144 11.02 -31.75 17.98
C TYR A 144 9.59 -31.23 17.98
N CYS A 145 9.25 -30.26 17.13
CA CYS A 145 7.96 -29.58 17.21
C CYS A 145 7.15 -29.65 15.91
N VAL A 146 5.82 -29.64 16.07
CA VAL A 146 4.87 -29.30 15.02
C VAL A 146 4.20 -27.98 15.40
N ASP A 147 4.32 -27.00 14.52
CA ASP A 147 3.88 -25.62 14.73
C ASP A 147 2.77 -25.30 13.70
N MET A 148 1.68 -24.66 14.15
CA MET A 148 0.64 -24.10 13.29
C MET A 148 0.61 -22.59 13.37
N ARG A 149 0.64 -21.94 12.20
CA ARG A 149 0.69 -20.49 12.07
C ARG A 149 -0.50 -19.98 11.27
N ARG A 150 -1.00 -18.81 11.66
CA ARG A 150 -1.96 -18.04 10.87
C ARG A 150 -1.19 -17.13 9.93
N GLY A 151 -1.50 -17.20 8.64
CA GLY A 151 -0.87 -16.45 7.57
C GLY A 151 0.65 -16.37 7.64
N GLY A 152 1.17 -15.14 7.50
CA GLY A 152 2.61 -14.86 7.49
C GLY A 152 3.24 -14.67 8.87
N HIS A 153 2.54 -14.99 9.96
CA HIS A 153 3.09 -14.82 11.30
C HIS A 153 4.25 -15.78 11.55
N LYS A 154 5.28 -15.32 12.28
CA LYS A 154 6.45 -16.13 12.63
C LYS A 154 6.17 -17.08 13.80
N GLU A 155 5.27 -16.69 14.68
CA GLU A 155 4.88 -17.45 15.86
C GLU A 155 3.63 -18.26 15.59
N GLY A 156 3.62 -19.49 16.09
CA GLY A 156 2.47 -20.36 16.04
C GLY A 156 1.41 -19.98 17.04
N PHE A 157 0.14 -20.10 16.64
CA PHE A 157 -0.96 -20.11 17.60
C PHE A 157 -1.06 -21.46 18.34
N PHE A 158 -0.44 -22.50 17.79
CA PHE A 158 -0.36 -23.82 18.39
C PHE A 158 1.01 -24.44 18.11
N VAL A 159 1.67 -24.93 19.15
CA VAL A 159 2.95 -25.64 19.05
C VAL A 159 2.85 -26.90 19.89
N MET A 160 3.07 -28.04 19.27
CA MET A 160 3.14 -29.33 19.93
C MET A 160 4.59 -29.81 19.98
N ARG A 161 5.08 -30.11 21.18
CA ARG A 161 6.47 -30.52 21.42
C ARG A 161 6.56 -32.02 21.66
N PHE A 162 7.56 -32.64 21.08
CA PHE A 162 7.88 -34.06 21.23
C PHE A 162 9.28 -34.20 21.82
N ARG A 163 9.46 -35.20 22.68
CA ARG A 163 10.76 -35.49 23.30
C ARG A 163 11.67 -36.18 22.31
N GLU A 164 11.12 -37.08 21.52
CA GLU A 164 11.87 -37.90 20.59
C GLU A 164 11.50 -37.60 19.15
N LYS A 165 12.51 -37.60 18.27
CA LYS A 165 12.31 -37.32 16.83
C LYS A 165 11.28 -38.24 16.20
N TRP A 166 11.29 -39.52 16.59
CA TRP A 166 10.40 -40.53 16.04
C TRP A 166 8.94 -40.31 16.45
N GLU A 167 8.67 -39.70 17.62
CA GLU A 167 7.32 -39.34 18.06
C GLU A 167 6.74 -38.24 17.18
N ARG A 168 7.52 -37.17 16.93
CA ARG A 168 7.13 -36.10 16.01
C ARG A 168 6.90 -36.63 14.61
N GLU A 169 7.79 -37.48 14.10
CA GLU A 169 7.64 -38.05 12.76
C GLU A 169 6.41 -38.94 12.64
N ARG A 170 6.11 -39.74 13.66
CA ARG A 170 4.89 -40.54 13.72
C ARG A 170 3.65 -39.65 13.72
N PHE A 171 3.62 -38.62 14.56
CA PHE A 171 2.52 -37.66 14.57
C PHE A 171 2.38 -36.96 13.22
N ARG A 172 3.49 -36.55 12.60
CA ARG A 172 3.51 -35.92 11.28
C ARG A 172 2.83 -36.78 10.22
N ASP A 173 3.12 -38.09 10.19
CA ASP A 173 2.56 -39.01 9.19
C ASP A 173 1.02 -38.99 9.22
N TRP A 174 0.43 -38.91 10.41
CA TRP A 174 -1.02 -38.72 10.61
C TRP A 174 -1.47 -37.27 10.32
N TRP A 175 -0.71 -36.30 10.81
CA TRP A 175 -1.02 -34.87 10.77
C TRP A 175 -1.18 -34.31 9.36
N VAL A 176 -0.37 -34.77 8.40
CA VAL A 176 -0.44 -34.31 7.00
C VAL A 176 -1.82 -34.57 6.39
N GLN A 177 -2.52 -35.61 6.83
CA GLN A 177 -3.88 -35.94 6.37
C GLN A 177 -4.95 -35.02 6.97
N GLN A 178 -4.64 -34.28 8.03
CA GLN A 178 -5.58 -33.39 8.73
C GLN A 178 -5.58 -31.96 8.17
N ARG A 179 -4.86 -31.68 7.06
CA ARG A 179 -4.70 -30.32 6.52
C ARG A 179 -6.03 -29.59 6.25
N HIS A 180 -7.05 -30.34 5.83
CA HIS A 180 -8.39 -29.81 5.56
C HIS A 180 -9.11 -29.29 6.82
N ARG A 181 -8.69 -29.71 8.02
CA ARG A 181 -9.28 -29.34 9.33
C ARG A 181 -8.52 -28.23 10.05
N PHE A 182 -7.48 -27.64 9.43
CA PHE A 182 -6.65 -26.64 10.12
C PHE A 182 -7.44 -25.40 10.56
N GLY A 183 -8.45 -25.00 9.78
CA GLY A 183 -9.40 -23.95 10.17
C GLY A 183 -10.15 -24.29 11.46
N ASP A 184 -10.67 -25.52 11.55
CA ASP A 184 -11.40 -25.99 12.72
C ASP A 184 -10.50 -26.07 13.95
N PHE A 185 -9.24 -26.49 13.79
CA PHE A 185 -8.27 -26.52 14.88
C PHE A 185 -7.92 -25.12 15.38
N ALA A 186 -7.82 -24.13 14.50
CA ALA A 186 -7.62 -22.74 14.90
C ALA A 186 -8.80 -22.22 15.72
N ALA A 187 -10.04 -22.46 15.27
CA ALA A 187 -11.24 -22.09 16.03
C ALA A 187 -11.28 -22.81 17.39
N TYR A 188 -10.96 -24.10 17.42
CA TYR A 188 -10.93 -24.89 18.64
C TYR A 188 -9.91 -24.36 19.66
N VAL A 189 -8.74 -23.90 19.21
CA VAL A 189 -7.73 -23.28 20.09
C VAL A 189 -8.21 -21.95 20.64
N ASP A 190 -8.88 -21.12 19.84
CA ASP A 190 -9.43 -19.84 20.30
C ASP A 190 -10.48 -20.05 21.39
N GLU A 191 -11.27 -21.12 21.30
CA GLU A 191 -12.34 -21.44 22.24
C GLU A 191 -11.87 -22.21 23.49
N ASN A 192 -10.97 -23.19 23.32
CA ASN A 192 -10.63 -24.19 24.35
C ASN A 192 -9.17 -24.15 24.80
N GLY A 193 -8.32 -23.39 24.09
CA GLY A 193 -6.89 -23.28 24.34
C GLY A 193 -6.03 -24.39 23.71
N ALA A 194 -4.74 -24.09 23.56
CA ALA A 194 -3.76 -24.96 22.89
C ALA A 194 -3.61 -26.35 23.54
N ALA A 195 -3.59 -26.42 24.89
CA ALA A 195 -3.45 -27.69 25.60
C ALA A 195 -4.68 -28.61 25.44
N ALA A 196 -5.87 -28.05 25.21
CA ALA A 196 -7.05 -28.84 24.88
C ALA A 196 -6.92 -29.47 23.49
N LEU A 197 -6.48 -28.67 22.50
CA LEU A 197 -6.24 -29.17 21.15
C LEU A 197 -5.20 -30.30 21.15
N GLU A 198 -4.08 -30.12 21.87
CA GLU A 198 -3.02 -31.14 21.95
C GLU A 198 -3.55 -32.51 22.41
N ARG A 199 -4.33 -32.52 23.49
CA ARG A 199 -4.95 -33.75 24.02
C ARG A 199 -5.94 -34.37 23.03
N MET A 200 -6.72 -33.54 22.35
CA MET A 200 -7.67 -33.99 21.33
C MET A 200 -6.93 -34.66 20.16
N LEU A 201 -5.90 -34.01 19.62
CA LEU A 201 -5.12 -34.51 18.48
C LEU A 201 -4.42 -35.82 18.81
N LEU A 202 -3.81 -35.93 20.01
CA LEU A 202 -3.19 -37.18 20.45
C LEU A 202 -4.20 -38.32 20.56
N ARG A 203 -5.39 -38.05 21.10
CA ARG A 203 -6.47 -39.04 21.19
C ARG A 203 -6.94 -39.47 19.81
N GLU A 204 -7.22 -38.52 18.91
CA GLU A 204 -7.66 -38.83 17.55
C GLU A 204 -6.61 -39.64 16.77
N MET A 205 -5.33 -39.32 16.92
CA MET A 205 -4.23 -40.09 16.33
C MET A 205 -4.25 -41.54 16.86
N GLN A 206 -4.30 -41.72 18.18
CA GLN A 206 -4.34 -43.06 18.80
C GLN A 206 -5.57 -43.87 18.37
N ASP A 207 -6.74 -43.23 18.27
CA ASP A 207 -7.96 -43.90 17.83
C ASP A 207 -7.90 -44.27 16.34
N THR A 208 -7.23 -43.45 15.53
CA THR A 208 -6.92 -43.78 14.13
C THR A 208 -6.01 -44.99 14.04
N GLU A 209 -4.96 -45.06 14.86
CA GLU A 209 -4.07 -46.22 14.89
C GLU A 209 -4.78 -47.50 15.34
N LYS A 210 -5.64 -47.43 16.36
CA LYS A 210 -6.47 -48.57 16.79
C LYS A 210 -7.34 -49.07 15.65
N ARG A 211 -7.95 -48.17 14.87
CA ARG A 211 -8.76 -48.52 13.69
C ARG A 211 -7.93 -49.20 12.61
N ILE A 212 -6.77 -48.65 12.25
CA ILE A 212 -5.85 -49.22 11.26
C ILE A 212 -5.38 -50.61 11.68
N LYS A 213 -5.00 -50.78 12.97
CA LYS A 213 -4.59 -52.06 13.53
C LYS A 213 -5.72 -53.09 13.48
N LYS A 214 -6.95 -52.69 13.84
CA LYS A 214 -8.14 -53.55 13.75
C LYS A 214 -8.44 -53.99 12.31
N ALA A 215 -8.17 -53.13 11.34
CA ALA A 215 -8.33 -53.43 9.92
C ALA A 215 -7.20 -54.34 9.35
N GLY A 216 -6.21 -54.74 10.15
CA GLY A 216 -5.08 -55.54 9.68
C GLY A 216 -4.09 -54.79 8.79
N LEU A 217 -4.24 -53.47 8.67
CA LEU A 217 -3.42 -52.61 7.81
C LEU A 217 -2.16 -52.06 8.53
N GLY A 218 -1.99 -52.38 9.81
CA GLY A 218 -0.87 -51.88 10.62
C GLY A 218 0.37 -52.77 10.53
N ALA A 219 1.53 -52.20 10.16
CA ALA A 219 2.83 -52.86 10.30
C ALA A 219 3.28 -52.88 11.78
N GLY A 220 3.97 -53.95 12.21
CA GLY A 220 4.57 -54.03 13.56
C GLY A 220 5.82 -53.17 13.72
N GLY A 221 6.08 -52.65 14.93
CA GLY A 221 7.31 -51.93 15.27
C GLY A 221 7.11 -50.68 16.16
N ARG A 222 8.19 -49.94 16.43
CA ARG A 222 8.17 -48.68 17.23
C ARG A 222 7.56 -47.47 16.49
N ARG A 223 7.46 -47.52 15.15
CA ARG A 223 6.80 -46.49 14.32
C ARG A 223 5.68 -47.07 13.43
N PRO A 224 4.57 -47.55 13.99
CA PRO A 224 3.45 -48.02 13.19
C PRO A 224 2.54 -46.84 12.81
N LEU A 225 2.92 -46.15 11.74
CA LEU A 225 2.07 -45.38 10.81
C LEU A 225 2.68 -45.56 9.40
N ARG A 226 2.79 -46.81 8.96
CA ARG A 226 3.14 -47.17 7.58
C ARG A 226 1.94 -47.90 7.00
N PHE A 227 1.45 -47.42 5.86
CA PHE A 227 0.23 -47.81 5.14
C PHE A 227 -1.06 -47.08 5.54
N TRP A 228 -1.19 -45.83 5.08
CA TRP A 228 -2.46 -45.39 4.51
C TRP A 228 -2.17 -44.69 3.17
N ARG A 229 -2.16 -45.48 2.10
CA ARG A 229 -2.48 -44.98 0.76
C ARG A 229 -3.99 -44.77 0.79
N GLY A 230 -4.44 -43.52 0.67
CA GLY A 230 -5.79 -43.29 0.19
C GLY A 230 -5.81 -43.76 -1.25
N ASP A 231 -6.36 -44.95 -1.49
CA ASP A 231 -6.84 -45.24 -2.83
C ASP A 231 -8.06 -44.33 -3.05
N GLU A 232 -7.90 -43.43 -4.02
CA GLU A 232 -8.91 -42.71 -4.76
C GLU A 232 -9.88 -41.82 -3.96
N LEU A 233 -9.58 -40.50 -3.94
CA LEU A 233 -10.49 -39.39 -4.29
C LEU A 233 -9.73 -38.06 -4.34
#